data_AF-A0A6N9AJ99-F1
#
_entry.id   AF-A0A6N9AJ99-F1
#
_cell.length_a   1.000
_cell.length_b   1.000
_cell.length_c   1.000
_cell.angle_alpha   90.00
_cell.angle_beta   90.00
_cell.angle_gamma   90.00
#
_symmetry.space_group_name_H-M   'P 1'
#
loop_
_entity.id
_entity.type
_entity.pdbx_description
1 polymer ?
#
loop_
_entity_poly.entity_id
_entity_poly.type
_entity_poly.pdbx_seq_one_letter_code
_entity_poly.pdbx_strand_id
1 'polypeptide(L)'
;MIEWLGIEHLFELSRTEAIWGFFTPLIIYAVFFVVQLMLPGRWVPGYVVNPETGEPRNYRLNGMLVFLIAIVVWALELTGLPHDWFYRSSVYAVAGGTVFSIIFTLIAVFTQPEGKVKKWFLAWWFGRAQEISFFNERIDVKMYMYVVGGTMLSLNALSGAVYHYELFGENANPGVILYAAFFTFYIMDYMVFERVQLYTYDLIHENVGFKLIWGCLVVYGWLFILPLWGMAAHPNPEFSPAWTNFWLIGASALFLFGWSISRGANLQKYTFKRWPDRKFLGLIAPKYIQAGERRILCSGLWGVARHLNYMGEGFLALSIALIFGYFTNFWAWTYFIFIVSLFMYRQWDDDRHCAEKYGAEKWAEYRERVKYRIVPGIY
;
A
#
# COMPACT_ATOMS: atom_id res chain seq x y z
N MET A 1 -24.31 8.25 19.24
CA MET A 1 -23.06 9.06 19.31
C MET A 1 -22.28 9.00 17.99
N ILE A 2 -22.53 8.02 17.12
CA ILE A 2 -21.81 7.85 15.84
C ILE A 2 -22.63 8.34 14.63
N GLU A 3 -23.97 8.47 14.74
CA GLU A 3 -24.91 8.92 13.69
C GLU A 3 -24.45 10.03 12.74
N TRP A 4 -23.71 11.02 13.23
CA TRP A 4 -23.21 12.13 12.41
C TRP A 4 -22.09 11.72 11.44
N LEU A 5 -21.44 10.57 11.68
CA LEU A 5 -20.42 9.98 10.83
C LEU A 5 -21.03 9.20 9.65
N GLY A 6 -22.28 8.72 9.76
CA GLY A 6 -22.95 7.99 8.68
C GLY A 6 -22.35 6.61 8.40
N ILE A 7 -21.88 5.93 9.45
CA ILE A 7 -21.24 4.60 9.35
C ILE A 7 -21.85 3.60 10.35
N GLU A 8 -23.10 3.84 10.77
CA GLU A 8 -23.79 3.10 11.82
C GLU A 8 -23.89 1.61 11.50
N HIS A 9 -24.07 1.27 10.22
CA HIS A 9 -24.18 -0.10 9.72
C HIS A 9 -22.95 -0.97 10.05
N LEU A 10 -21.78 -0.36 10.28
CA LEU A 10 -20.58 -1.08 10.72
C LEU A 10 -20.60 -1.46 12.21
N PHE A 11 -21.58 -0.97 12.96
CA PHE A 11 -21.80 -1.27 14.38
C PHE A 11 -23.02 -2.17 14.61
N GLU A 12 -23.77 -2.49 13.56
CA GLU A 12 -24.96 -3.35 13.59
C GLU A 12 -24.60 -4.85 13.57
N LEU A 13 -23.62 -5.23 14.39
CA LEU A 13 -23.23 -6.64 14.58
C LEU A 13 -23.79 -7.17 15.89
N SER A 14 -24.19 -8.45 15.90
CA SER A 14 -24.47 -9.13 17.15
C SER A 14 -23.21 -9.14 18.04
N ARG A 15 -23.39 -9.29 19.36
CA ARG A 15 -22.25 -9.35 20.29
C ARG A 15 -21.22 -10.42 19.89
N THR A 16 -21.69 -11.57 19.42
CA THR A 16 -20.82 -12.66 18.97
C THR A 16 -20.05 -12.27 17.72
N GLU A 17 -20.70 -11.65 16.74
CA GLU A 17 -20.03 -11.16 15.53
C GLU A 17 -19.03 -10.05 15.83
N ALA A 18 -19.33 -9.13 16.74
CA ALA A 18 -18.38 -8.11 17.17
C ALA A 18 -17.10 -8.71 17.78
N ILE A 19 -17.24 -9.77 18.61
CA ILE A 19 -16.10 -10.51 19.16
C ILE A 19 -15.29 -11.17 18.03
N TRP A 20 -15.95 -11.86 17.10
CA TRP A 20 -15.26 -12.46 15.96
C TRP A 20 -14.59 -11.40 15.07
N GLY A 21 -15.25 -10.27 14.83
CA GLY A 21 -14.68 -9.12 14.11
C GLY A 21 -13.39 -8.63 14.75
N PHE A 22 -13.36 -8.52 16.08
CA PHE A 22 -12.16 -8.19 16.83
C PHE A 22 -11.03 -9.21 16.64
N PHE A 23 -11.33 -10.52 16.63
CA PHE A 23 -10.32 -11.56 16.43
C PHE A 23 -9.98 -11.86 14.96
N THR A 24 -10.76 -11.38 13.99
CA THR A 24 -10.54 -11.60 12.55
C THR A 24 -9.09 -11.31 12.12
N PRO A 25 -8.47 -10.17 12.48
CA PRO A 25 -7.09 -9.89 12.09
C PRO A 25 -6.10 -10.95 12.60
N LEU A 26 -6.22 -11.38 13.86
CA LEU A 26 -5.34 -12.41 14.42
C LEU A 26 -5.45 -13.73 13.65
N ILE A 27 -6.67 -14.14 13.31
CA ILE A 27 -6.94 -15.36 12.54
C ILE A 27 -6.34 -15.22 11.14
N ILE A 28 -6.58 -14.10 10.47
CA ILE A 28 -6.02 -13.81 9.14
C ILE A 28 -4.49 -13.83 9.18
N TYR A 29 -3.87 -13.20 10.18
CA TYR A 29 -2.42 -13.19 10.33
C TYR A 29 -1.89 -14.63 10.49
N ALA A 30 -2.50 -15.43 11.36
CA ALA A 30 -2.11 -16.83 11.53
C ALA A 30 -2.27 -17.66 10.25
N VAL A 31 -3.40 -17.52 9.55
CA VAL A 31 -3.67 -18.25 8.29
C VAL A 31 -2.67 -17.85 7.22
N PHE A 32 -2.46 -16.56 6.99
CA PHE A 32 -1.50 -16.08 5.99
C PHE A 32 -0.07 -16.49 6.31
N PHE A 33 0.30 -16.55 7.59
CA PHE A 33 1.61 -17.03 8.01
C PHE A 33 1.82 -18.49 7.61
N VAL A 34 0.83 -19.35 7.90
CA VAL A 34 0.86 -20.76 7.51
C VAL A 34 0.87 -20.92 5.98
N VAL A 35 0.01 -20.20 5.28
CA VAL A 35 -0.11 -20.26 3.81
C VAL A 35 1.19 -19.80 3.13
N GLN A 36 1.76 -18.67 3.53
CA GLN A 36 3.05 -18.20 3.01
C GLN A 36 4.19 -19.17 3.31
N LEU A 37 4.16 -19.81 4.49
CA LEU A 37 5.15 -20.81 4.85
C LEU A 37 5.02 -22.05 3.96
N MET A 38 3.81 -22.57 3.76
CA MET A 38 3.56 -23.83 3.05
C MET A 38 3.74 -23.71 1.53
N LEU A 39 3.21 -22.64 0.92
CA LEU A 39 3.17 -22.49 -0.53
C LEU A 39 4.55 -22.27 -1.15
N PRO A 40 4.81 -22.79 -2.36
CA PRO A 40 6.08 -22.59 -3.05
C PRO A 40 6.35 -21.09 -3.26
N GLY A 41 7.63 -20.71 -3.22
CA GLY A 41 8.07 -19.34 -3.44
C GLY A 41 9.40 -19.30 -4.17
N ARG A 42 9.67 -18.18 -4.83
CA ARG A 42 10.94 -17.92 -5.52
C ARG A 42 11.89 -17.19 -4.59
N TRP A 43 13.17 -17.57 -4.60
CA TRP A 43 14.20 -16.83 -3.88
C TRP A 43 14.76 -15.73 -4.77
N VAL A 44 14.81 -14.51 -4.23
CA VAL A 44 15.26 -13.32 -4.97
C VAL A 44 16.21 -12.51 -4.09
N PRO A 45 17.39 -12.11 -4.60
CA PRO A 45 18.27 -11.20 -3.87
C PRO A 45 17.60 -9.82 -3.76
N GLY A 46 17.56 -9.29 -2.54
CA GLY A 46 17.08 -7.95 -2.24
C GLY A 46 18.17 -6.88 -2.29
N TYR A 47 17.84 -5.67 -1.85
CA TYR A 47 18.80 -4.56 -1.77
C TYR A 47 19.53 -4.48 -0.43
N VAL A 48 18.93 -5.01 0.64
CA VAL A 48 19.53 -5.06 1.98
C VAL A 48 20.70 -6.04 1.98
N VAL A 49 21.83 -5.60 2.52
CA VAL A 49 23.06 -6.38 2.62
C VAL A 49 23.17 -6.96 4.03
N ASN A 50 23.55 -8.23 4.14
CA ASN A 50 23.84 -8.85 5.42
C ASN A 50 25.13 -8.22 6.00
N PRO A 51 25.09 -7.60 7.20
CA PRO A 51 26.26 -6.96 7.79
C PRO A 51 27.43 -7.91 8.07
N GLU A 52 27.15 -9.19 8.32
CA GLU A 52 28.16 -10.20 8.65
C GLU A 52 28.87 -10.73 7.41
N THR A 53 28.13 -10.95 6.31
CA THR A 53 28.68 -11.55 5.08
C THR A 53 29.04 -10.51 4.01
N GLY A 54 28.46 -9.30 4.07
CA GLY A 54 28.60 -8.28 3.04
C GLY A 54 27.82 -8.58 1.75
N GLU A 55 27.04 -9.67 1.71
CA GLU A 55 26.26 -10.07 0.53
C GLU A 55 24.79 -9.61 0.59
N PRO A 56 24.12 -9.38 -0.56
CA PRO A 56 22.68 -9.13 -0.58
C PRO A 56 21.88 -10.27 0.05
N ARG A 57 20.92 -9.94 0.92
CA ARG A 57 20.00 -10.93 1.51
C ARG A 57 19.08 -11.51 0.45
N ASN A 58 18.74 -12.79 0.58
CA ASN A 58 17.75 -13.46 -0.26
C ASN A 58 16.39 -13.49 0.43
N TYR A 59 15.34 -13.13 -0.31
CA TYR A 59 13.96 -13.13 0.16
C TYR A 59 13.16 -14.17 -0.60
N ARG A 60 12.34 -14.94 0.12
CA ARG A 60 11.36 -15.85 -0.48
C ARG A 60 10.08 -15.10 -0.79
N LEU A 61 9.71 -15.09 -2.06
CA LEU A 61 8.57 -14.34 -2.59
C LEU A 61 7.50 -15.30 -3.11
N ASN A 62 6.27 -15.18 -2.62
CA ASN A 62 5.10 -15.93 -3.07
C ASN A 62 3.79 -15.14 -2.97
N GLY A 63 3.86 -13.81 -2.85
CA GLY A 63 2.71 -12.94 -2.61
C GLY A 63 1.59 -13.11 -3.63
N MET A 64 1.91 -13.24 -4.93
CA MET A 64 0.90 -13.45 -5.97
C MET A 64 0.09 -14.75 -5.76
N LEU A 65 0.76 -15.86 -5.44
CA LEU A 65 0.08 -17.13 -5.25
C LEU A 65 -0.82 -17.10 -4.01
N VAL A 66 -0.31 -16.49 -2.92
CA VAL A 66 -1.05 -16.29 -1.67
C VAL A 66 -2.28 -15.42 -1.91
N PHE A 67 -2.11 -14.32 -2.65
CA PHE A 67 -3.18 -13.40 -3.02
C PHE A 67 -4.29 -14.12 -3.80
N LEU A 68 -3.94 -14.84 -4.87
CA LEU A 68 -4.91 -15.56 -5.70
C LEU A 68 -5.66 -16.63 -4.91
N ILE A 69 -4.97 -17.39 -4.05
CA ILE A 69 -5.61 -18.39 -3.19
C ILE A 69 -6.56 -17.71 -2.20
N ALA A 70 -6.18 -16.59 -1.60
CA ALA A 70 -7.06 -15.86 -0.69
C ALA A 70 -8.33 -15.35 -1.40
N ILE A 71 -8.20 -14.83 -2.62
CA ILE A 71 -9.35 -14.43 -3.45
C ILE A 71 -10.26 -15.63 -3.76
N VAL A 72 -9.70 -16.77 -4.17
CA VAL A 72 -10.48 -17.99 -4.47
C VAL A 72 -11.17 -18.56 -3.23
N VAL A 73 -10.46 -18.62 -2.11
CA VAL A 73 -11.01 -19.08 -0.82
C VAL A 73 -12.18 -18.20 -0.37
N TRP A 74 -12.04 -16.88 -0.51
CA TRP A 74 -13.11 -15.94 -0.20
C TRP A 74 -14.28 -16.08 -1.18
N ALA A 75 -14.04 -16.06 -2.49
CA ALA A 75 -15.08 -16.06 -3.53
C ALA A 75 -15.87 -17.37 -3.64
N LEU A 76 -15.32 -18.48 -3.14
CA LEU A 76 -15.99 -19.79 -3.07
C LEU A 76 -16.54 -20.09 -1.66
N GLU A 77 -16.55 -19.11 -0.74
CA GLU A 77 -17.02 -19.24 0.64
C GLU A 77 -16.39 -20.42 1.43
N LEU A 78 -15.15 -20.79 1.12
CA LEU A 78 -14.51 -21.99 1.70
C LEU A 78 -14.23 -21.88 3.21
N THR A 79 -14.33 -20.67 3.77
CA THR A 79 -14.19 -20.41 5.21
C THR A 79 -15.50 -20.50 5.97
N GLY A 80 -16.65 -20.57 5.28
CA GLY A 80 -17.98 -20.46 5.87
C GLY A 80 -18.32 -19.06 6.41
N LEU A 81 -17.50 -18.05 6.13
CA LEU A 81 -17.78 -16.65 6.46
C LEU A 81 -18.64 -16.03 5.36
N PRO A 82 -19.59 -15.15 5.71
CA PRO A 82 -20.30 -14.32 4.73
C PRO A 82 -19.32 -13.53 3.85
N HIS A 83 -19.64 -13.37 2.56
CA HIS A 83 -18.79 -12.63 1.63
C HIS A 83 -18.53 -11.16 2.08
N ASP A 84 -19.53 -10.53 2.71
CA ASP A 84 -19.47 -9.17 3.25
C ASP A 84 -18.74 -9.07 4.62
N TRP A 85 -18.29 -10.21 5.18
CA TRP A 85 -17.73 -10.29 6.53
C TRP A 85 -16.57 -9.32 6.78
N PHE A 86 -15.60 -9.26 5.87
CA PHE A 86 -14.41 -8.43 6.08
C PHE A 86 -14.76 -6.94 6.15
N TYR A 87 -15.69 -6.49 5.30
CA TYR A 87 -16.16 -5.10 5.32
C TYR A 87 -17.00 -4.80 6.56
N ARG A 88 -18.06 -5.58 6.82
CA ARG A 88 -19.00 -5.29 7.91
C ARG A 88 -18.34 -5.36 9.30
N SER A 89 -17.30 -6.19 9.45
CA SER A 89 -16.54 -6.33 10.70
C SER A 89 -15.35 -5.36 10.83
N SER A 90 -15.14 -4.48 9.84
CA SER A 90 -13.92 -3.68 9.69
C SER A 90 -13.61 -2.79 10.89
N VAL A 91 -14.59 -2.17 11.53
CA VAL A 91 -14.35 -1.33 12.74
C VAL A 91 -13.80 -2.16 13.89
N TYR A 92 -14.41 -3.32 14.15
CA TYR A 92 -13.95 -4.26 15.18
C TYR A 92 -12.59 -4.87 14.81
N ALA A 93 -12.37 -5.17 13.54
CA ALA A 93 -11.09 -5.65 13.03
C ALA A 93 -9.98 -4.60 13.18
N VAL A 94 -10.26 -3.30 12.99
CA VAL A 94 -9.29 -2.23 13.27
C VAL A 94 -8.94 -2.19 14.75
N ALA A 95 -9.93 -2.30 15.65
CA ALA A 95 -9.68 -2.32 17.09
C ALA A 95 -8.82 -3.53 17.50
N GLY A 96 -9.19 -4.73 17.08
CA GLY A 96 -8.44 -5.95 17.38
C GLY A 96 -7.08 -5.98 16.73
N GLY A 97 -6.99 -5.63 15.45
CA GLY A 97 -5.72 -5.55 14.71
C GLY A 97 -4.75 -4.56 15.35
N THR A 98 -5.25 -3.46 15.92
CA THR A 98 -4.45 -2.51 16.69
C THR A 98 -3.91 -3.15 17.97
N VAL A 99 -4.77 -3.81 18.76
CA VAL A 99 -4.35 -4.51 19.99
C VAL A 99 -3.30 -5.60 19.68
N PHE A 100 -3.54 -6.43 18.66
CA PHE A 100 -2.57 -7.46 18.27
C PHE A 100 -1.28 -6.87 17.71
N SER A 101 -1.33 -5.77 16.96
CA SER A 101 -0.12 -5.07 16.51
C SER A 101 0.70 -4.54 17.69
N ILE A 102 0.06 -4.02 18.75
CA ILE A 102 0.74 -3.61 19.98
C ILE A 102 1.46 -4.81 20.60
N ILE A 103 0.75 -5.94 20.79
CA ILE A 103 1.29 -7.16 21.39
C ILE A 103 2.47 -7.69 20.55
N PHE A 104 2.29 -7.84 19.25
CA PHE A 104 3.34 -8.31 18.34
C PHE A 104 4.54 -7.39 18.33
N THR A 105 4.34 -6.08 18.38
CA THR A 105 5.47 -5.14 18.46
C THR A 105 6.22 -5.30 19.77
N LEU A 106 5.53 -5.44 20.91
CA LEU A 106 6.21 -5.64 22.20
C LEU A 106 7.12 -6.88 22.14
N ILE A 107 6.63 -7.97 21.56
CA ILE A 107 7.42 -9.20 21.38
C ILE A 107 8.56 -8.96 20.37
N ALA A 108 8.26 -8.49 19.17
CA ALA A 108 9.21 -8.34 18.07
C ALA A 108 10.34 -7.35 18.39
N VAL A 109 10.06 -6.28 19.14
CA VAL A 109 11.05 -5.26 19.49
C VAL A 109 11.84 -5.67 20.73
N PHE A 110 11.19 -6.08 21.81
CA PHE A 110 11.88 -6.25 23.10
C PHE A 110 12.54 -7.62 23.28
N THR A 111 12.36 -8.54 22.34
CA THR A 111 13.21 -9.74 22.20
C THR A 111 14.55 -9.45 21.51
N GLN A 112 14.70 -8.28 20.89
CA GLN A 112 15.92 -7.88 20.18
C GLN A 112 16.89 -7.13 21.12
N PRO A 113 18.21 -7.29 20.91
CA PRO A 113 19.22 -6.60 21.71
C PRO A 113 19.01 -5.08 21.63
N GLU A 114 19.35 -4.40 22.72
CA GLU A 114 19.17 -2.96 22.79
C GLU A 114 20.15 -2.23 21.87
N GLY A 115 19.62 -1.59 20.83
CA GLY A 115 20.39 -0.79 19.88
C GLY A 115 20.70 0.64 20.36
N LYS A 116 20.88 1.55 19.40
CA LYS A 116 21.17 2.97 19.64
C LYS A 116 20.01 3.74 20.30
N VAL A 117 18.77 3.32 20.04
CA VAL A 117 17.56 3.95 20.60
C VAL A 117 17.28 3.37 21.99
N LYS A 118 17.67 4.13 23.03
CA LYS A 118 17.54 3.72 24.45
C LYS A 118 16.16 3.99 25.07
N LYS A 119 15.45 5.02 24.59
CA LYS A 119 14.12 5.36 25.12
C LYS A 119 13.11 4.28 24.70
N TRP A 120 12.47 3.64 25.67
CA TRP A 120 11.58 2.48 25.43
C TRP A 120 10.47 2.77 24.42
N PHE A 121 9.81 3.93 24.51
CA PHE A 121 8.71 4.29 23.62
C PHE A 121 9.20 4.52 22.18
N LEU A 122 10.37 5.15 22.01
CA LEU A 122 10.96 5.34 20.67
C LEU A 122 11.42 4.01 20.08
N ALA A 123 11.97 3.11 20.90
CA ALA A 123 12.34 1.77 20.46
C ALA A 123 11.11 0.93 20.07
N TRP A 124 10.01 1.03 20.82
CA TRP A 124 8.74 0.41 20.48
C TRP A 124 8.16 0.98 19.17
N TRP A 125 8.17 2.30 19.01
CA TRP A 125 7.61 2.96 17.82
C TRP A 125 8.43 2.69 16.55
N PHE A 126 9.75 2.91 16.60
CA PHE A 126 10.64 2.81 15.44
C PHE A 126 11.26 1.43 15.27
N GLY A 127 11.30 0.58 16.29
CA GLY A 127 11.92 -0.74 16.23
C GLY A 127 13.41 -0.77 16.58
N ARG A 128 13.90 -1.96 16.97
CA ARG A 128 15.32 -2.23 17.29
C ARG A 128 16.08 -2.98 16.21
N ALA A 129 15.40 -3.84 15.47
CA ALA A 129 15.99 -4.64 14.41
C ALA A 129 15.48 -4.15 13.06
N GLN A 130 16.40 -4.03 12.10
CA GLN A 130 16.02 -3.72 10.74
C GLN A 130 15.23 -4.87 10.12
N GLU A 131 15.71 -6.10 10.30
CA GLU A 131 15.14 -7.29 9.68
C GLU A 131 14.83 -8.32 10.78
N ILE A 132 13.65 -8.94 10.69
CA ILE A 132 13.25 -10.06 11.54
C ILE A 132 12.73 -11.14 10.60
N SER A 133 13.29 -12.34 10.73
CA SER A 133 12.94 -13.47 9.89
C SER A 133 12.71 -14.73 10.74
N PHE A 134 11.97 -15.69 10.19
CA PHE A 134 11.67 -16.97 10.83
C PHE A 134 11.96 -18.14 9.89
N PHE A 135 12.16 -19.33 10.48
CA PHE A 135 12.34 -20.60 9.76
C PHE A 135 13.46 -20.55 8.71
N ASN A 136 14.65 -20.10 9.11
CA ASN A 136 15.81 -19.93 8.23
C ASN A 136 15.50 -19.02 7.02
N GLU A 137 15.09 -17.78 7.30
CA GLU A 137 14.78 -16.76 6.27
C GLU A 137 13.59 -17.08 5.36
N ARG A 138 12.82 -18.13 5.67
CA ARG A 138 11.67 -18.54 4.85
C ARG A 138 10.51 -17.55 4.96
N ILE A 139 10.35 -16.89 6.11
CA ILE A 139 9.42 -15.79 6.31
C ILE A 139 10.22 -14.57 6.77
N ASP A 140 10.26 -13.54 5.94
CA ASP A 140 10.67 -12.19 6.34
C ASP A 140 9.44 -11.42 6.85
N VAL A 141 9.54 -10.78 8.01
CA VAL A 141 8.39 -10.11 8.66
C VAL A 141 7.86 -8.95 7.83
N LYS A 142 8.72 -8.15 7.19
CA LYS A 142 8.27 -7.00 6.39
C LYS A 142 7.54 -7.45 5.13
N MET A 143 8.11 -8.41 4.41
CA MET A 143 7.47 -8.98 3.23
C MET A 143 6.17 -9.69 3.58
N TYR A 144 6.14 -10.43 4.69
CA TYR A 144 4.93 -11.05 5.21
C TYR A 144 3.82 -10.01 5.43
N MET A 145 4.12 -8.90 6.12
CA MET A 145 3.15 -7.84 6.40
C MET A 145 2.65 -7.16 5.12
N TYR A 146 3.52 -6.93 4.13
CA TYR A 146 3.14 -6.39 2.83
C TYR A 146 2.16 -7.29 2.08
N VAL A 147 2.39 -8.62 2.10
CA VAL A 147 1.48 -9.58 1.45
C VAL A 147 0.12 -9.61 2.16
N VAL A 148 0.11 -9.65 3.49
CA VAL A 148 -1.13 -9.66 4.29
C VAL A 148 -1.91 -8.35 4.09
N GLY A 149 -1.27 -7.21 4.34
CA GLY A 149 -1.91 -5.90 4.25
C GLY A 149 -2.46 -5.62 2.86
N GLY A 150 -1.66 -5.90 1.82
CA GLY A 150 -2.09 -5.74 0.44
C GLY A 150 -3.28 -6.65 0.09
N THR A 151 -3.22 -7.93 0.47
CA THR A 151 -4.33 -8.85 0.18
C THR A 151 -5.61 -8.45 0.91
N MET A 152 -5.49 -8.05 2.19
CA MET A 152 -6.65 -7.61 2.96
C MET A 152 -7.25 -6.30 2.45
N LEU A 153 -6.46 -5.39 1.86
CA LEU A 153 -7.01 -4.21 1.19
C LEU A 153 -7.98 -4.58 0.07
N SER A 154 -7.56 -5.49 -0.82
CA SER A 154 -8.41 -5.96 -1.93
C SER A 154 -9.61 -6.75 -1.41
N LEU A 155 -9.43 -7.67 -0.46
CA LEU A 155 -10.53 -8.44 0.12
C LEU A 155 -11.56 -7.56 0.84
N ASN A 156 -11.13 -6.56 1.60
CA ASN A 156 -12.05 -5.62 2.25
C ASN A 156 -12.82 -4.79 1.22
N ALA A 157 -12.18 -4.36 0.13
CA ALA A 157 -12.85 -3.63 -0.94
C ALA A 157 -13.88 -4.51 -1.68
N LEU A 158 -13.53 -5.76 -2.01
CA LEU A 158 -14.44 -6.73 -2.61
C LEU A 158 -15.60 -7.08 -1.68
N SER A 159 -15.31 -7.34 -0.40
CA SER A 159 -16.30 -7.62 0.64
C SER A 159 -17.29 -6.46 0.81
N GLY A 160 -16.82 -5.21 0.76
CA GLY A 160 -17.71 -4.05 0.84
C GLY A 160 -18.51 -3.80 -0.44
N ALA A 161 -18.01 -4.22 -1.61
CA ALA A 161 -18.81 -4.23 -2.83
C ALA A 161 -19.93 -5.27 -2.79
N VAL A 162 -19.71 -6.43 -2.15
CA VAL A 162 -20.77 -7.41 -1.90
C VAL A 162 -21.82 -6.85 -0.95
N TYR A 163 -21.42 -6.31 0.21
CA TYR A 163 -22.33 -5.62 1.13
C TYR A 163 -23.20 -4.59 0.41
N HIS A 164 -22.56 -3.76 -0.42
CA HIS A 164 -23.24 -2.71 -1.17
C HIS A 164 -24.27 -3.26 -2.17
N TYR A 165 -23.92 -4.33 -2.89
CA TYR A 165 -24.83 -4.97 -3.84
C TYR A 165 -25.99 -5.67 -3.13
N GLU A 166 -25.75 -6.31 -1.99
CA GLU A 166 -26.82 -6.93 -1.17
C GLU A 166 -27.83 -5.89 -0.67
N LEU A 167 -27.35 -4.68 -0.33
CA LEU A 167 -28.20 -3.59 0.16
C LEU A 167 -29.07 -2.96 -0.94
N PHE A 168 -28.53 -2.78 -2.14
CA PHE A 168 -29.19 -1.98 -3.18
C PHE A 168 -29.65 -2.77 -4.42
N GLY A 169 -29.16 -3.98 -4.64
CA GLY A 169 -29.47 -4.80 -5.82
C GLY A 169 -29.21 -4.03 -7.12
N GLU A 170 -30.26 -3.87 -7.94
CA GLU A 170 -30.19 -3.13 -9.21
C GLU A 170 -29.89 -1.63 -9.03
N ASN A 171 -30.16 -1.07 -7.86
CA ASN A 171 -29.85 0.33 -7.53
C ASN A 171 -28.43 0.52 -6.96
N ALA A 172 -27.58 -0.51 -7.02
CA ALA A 172 -26.20 -0.41 -6.60
C ALA A 172 -25.46 0.67 -7.41
N ASN A 173 -24.64 1.43 -6.71
CA ASN A 173 -23.70 2.38 -7.26
C ASN A 173 -22.58 1.63 -8.01
N PRO A 174 -22.50 1.74 -9.35
CA PRO A 174 -21.46 1.06 -10.13
C PRO A 174 -20.04 1.53 -9.76
N GLY A 175 -19.93 2.71 -9.17
CA GLY A 175 -18.71 3.27 -8.62
C GLY A 175 -18.07 2.43 -7.51
N VAL A 176 -18.89 1.83 -6.64
CA VAL A 176 -18.41 0.96 -5.54
C VAL A 176 -17.83 -0.34 -6.09
N ILE A 177 -18.44 -0.89 -7.15
CA ILE A 177 -17.92 -2.09 -7.83
C ILE A 177 -16.57 -1.77 -8.50
N LEU A 178 -16.49 -0.62 -9.16
CA LEU A 178 -15.26 -0.18 -9.82
C LEU A 178 -14.15 0.16 -8.82
N TYR A 179 -14.49 0.71 -7.65
CA TYR A 179 -13.58 0.90 -6.52
C TYR A 179 -12.91 -0.43 -6.09
N ALA A 180 -13.72 -1.49 -5.93
CA ALA A 180 -13.18 -2.81 -5.59
C ALA A 180 -12.29 -3.39 -6.69
N ALA A 181 -12.67 -3.19 -7.95
CA ALA A 181 -11.86 -3.58 -9.10
C ALA A 181 -10.52 -2.82 -9.15
N PHE A 182 -10.51 -1.51 -8.86
CA PHE A 182 -9.29 -0.69 -8.82
C PHE A 182 -8.31 -1.15 -7.74
N PHE A 183 -8.78 -1.39 -6.51
CA PHE A 183 -7.91 -1.91 -5.46
C PHE A 183 -7.42 -3.33 -5.75
N THR A 184 -8.27 -4.18 -6.31
CA THR A 184 -7.87 -5.53 -6.74
C THR A 184 -6.79 -5.48 -7.83
N PHE A 185 -6.96 -4.61 -8.83
CA PHE A 185 -5.94 -4.37 -9.86
C PHE A 185 -4.65 -3.83 -9.26
N TYR A 186 -4.74 -2.83 -8.37
CA TYR A 186 -3.58 -2.22 -7.73
C TYR A 186 -2.76 -3.25 -6.94
N ILE A 187 -3.43 -4.09 -6.15
CA ILE A 187 -2.79 -5.16 -5.38
C ILE A 187 -2.23 -6.25 -6.29
N MET A 188 -2.94 -6.63 -7.34
CA MET A 188 -2.41 -7.58 -8.31
C MET A 188 -1.13 -7.05 -8.98
N ASP A 189 -1.10 -5.79 -9.44
CA ASP A 189 0.10 -5.14 -9.99
C ASP A 189 1.24 -5.10 -8.95
N TYR A 190 0.92 -4.76 -7.70
CA TYR A 190 1.85 -4.80 -6.59
C TYR A 190 2.49 -6.19 -6.42
N MET A 191 1.71 -7.26 -6.50
CA MET A 191 2.18 -8.65 -6.37
C MET A 191 2.94 -9.13 -7.62
N VAL A 192 2.56 -8.71 -8.83
CA VAL A 192 3.35 -8.98 -10.06
C VAL A 192 4.77 -8.44 -9.90
N PHE A 193 4.86 -7.22 -9.37
CA PHE A 193 6.12 -6.53 -9.13
C PHE A 193 6.62 -6.67 -7.69
N GLU A 194 6.26 -7.73 -6.97
CA GLU A 194 6.63 -7.97 -5.56
C GLU A 194 8.14 -7.81 -5.31
N ARG A 195 8.99 -8.24 -6.25
CA ARG A 195 10.46 -8.07 -6.15
C ARG A 195 10.92 -6.61 -6.04
N VAL A 196 10.13 -5.66 -6.54
CA VAL A 196 10.44 -4.23 -6.48
C VAL A 196 10.31 -3.72 -5.05
N GLN A 197 9.49 -4.37 -4.22
CA GLN A 197 9.34 -4.01 -2.81
C GLN A 197 10.61 -4.16 -2.00
N LEU A 198 11.49 -5.09 -2.40
CA LEU A 198 12.85 -5.27 -1.85
C LEU A 198 13.77 -4.05 -2.03
N TYR A 199 13.33 -3.03 -2.77
CA TYR A 199 14.03 -1.78 -3.02
C TYR A 199 13.33 -0.56 -2.42
N THR A 200 12.30 -0.76 -1.60
CA THR A 200 11.57 0.32 -0.93
C THR A 200 12.30 0.80 0.32
N TYR A 201 12.02 2.05 0.71
CA TYR A 201 12.59 2.64 1.91
C TYR A 201 12.31 1.82 3.17
N ASP A 202 11.09 1.30 3.30
CA ASP A 202 10.66 0.58 4.49
C ASP A 202 11.48 -0.72 4.71
N LEU A 203 11.83 -1.42 3.62
CA LEU A 203 12.75 -2.56 3.71
C LEU A 203 14.20 -2.13 3.94
N ILE A 204 14.66 -1.08 3.26
CA ILE A 204 16.09 -0.71 3.26
C ILE A 204 16.50 0.04 4.54
N HIS A 205 15.61 0.84 5.12
CA HIS A 205 15.96 1.85 6.12
C HIS A 205 15.11 1.81 7.39
N GLU A 206 13.87 1.33 7.34
CA GLU A 206 13.03 1.28 8.54
C GLU A 206 13.29 0.02 9.37
N ASN A 207 13.26 0.18 10.68
CA ASN A 207 13.28 -0.95 11.60
C ASN A 207 11.87 -1.49 11.82
N VAL A 208 11.78 -2.75 12.24
CA VAL A 208 10.50 -3.39 12.60
C VAL A 208 10.07 -2.89 13.97
N GLY A 209 9.14 -1.93 13.98
CA GLY A 209 8.50 -1.36 15.17
C GLY A 209 6.99 -1.15 14.97
N PHE A 210 6.32 -0.54 15.94
CA PHE A 210 4.86 -0.38 15.92
C PHE A 210 4.39 0.38 14.69
N LYS A 211 5.08 1.45 14.31
CA LYS A 211 4.76 2.25 13.13
C LYS A 211 4.63 1.36 11.88
N LEU A 212 5.62 0.49 11.67
CA LEU A 212 5.67 -0.38 10.49
C LEU A 212 4.67 -1.53 10.61
N ILE A 213 4.61 -2.21 11.77
CA ILE A 213 3.70 -3.34 12.00
C ILE A 213 2.24 -2.91 11.83
N TRP A 214 1.83 -1.87 12.55
CA TRP A 214 0.46 -1.35 12.49
C TRP A 214 0.13 -0.73 11.13
N GLY A 215 1.08 0.00 10.53
CA GLY A 215 0.93 0.58 9.20
C GLY A 215 0.68 -0.48 8.12
N CYS A 216 1.53 -1.51 8.07
CA CYS A 216 1.42 -2.53 7.04
C CYS A 216 0.24 -3.48 7.26
N LEU A 217 -0.07 -3.85 8.51
CA LEU A 217 -1.14 -4.81 8.78
C LEU A 217 -2.52 -4.15 8.88
N VAL A 218 -2.66 -3.06 9.64
CA VAL A 218 -3.96 -2.45 9.94
C VAL A 218 -4.27 -1.30 8.99
N VAL A 219 -3.33 -0.39 8.78
CA VAL A 219 -3.60 0.79 7.93
C VAL A 219 -3.85 0.37 6.49
N TYR A 220 -2.95 -0.43 5.90
CA TYR A 220 -3.14 -0.93 4.54
C TYR A 220 -4.33 -1.89 4.45
N GLY A 221 -4.44 -2.85 5.37
CA GLY A 221 -5.45 -3.90 5.31
C GLY A 221 -6.88 -3.41 5.52
N TRP A 222 -7.11 -2.46 6.42
CA TRP A 222 -8.45 -2.08 6.88
C TRP A 222 -8.75 -0.58 6.91
N LEU A 223 -7.76 0.32 6.94
CA LEU A 223 -8.02 1.77 6.96
C LEU A 223 -7.88 2.43 5.59
N PHE A 224 -7.20 1.81 4.62
CA PHE A 224 -7.21 2.32 3.24
C PHE A 224 -8.59 2.22 2.58
N ILE A 225 -9.49 1.40 3.14
CA ILE A 225 -10.90 1.35 2.76
C ILE A 225 -11.82 2.33 3.49
N LEU A 226 -11.28 3.30 4.25
CA LEU A 226 -12.10 4.35 4.90
C LEU A 226 -13.10 5.05 3.97
N PRO A 227 -12.81 5.32 2.67
CA PRO A 227 -13.84 5.82 1.77
C PRO A 227 -15.06 4.90 1.70
N LEU A 228 -14.85 3.58 1.66
CA LEU A 228 -15.93 2.61 1.57
C LEU A 228 -16.76 2.54 2.86
N TRP A 229 -16.21 2.89 4.03
CA TRP A 229 -16.99 2.93 5.28
C TRP A 229 -18.15 3.90 5.17
N GLY A 230 -17.89 5.12 4.68
CA GLY A 230 -18.93 6.13 4.52
C GLY A 230 -19.58 6.17 3.15
N MET A 231 -19.20 5.31 2.20
CA MET A 231 -19.77 5.29 0.85
C MET A 231 -20.57 4.03 0.50
N ALA A 232 -20.32 2.87 1.13
CA ALA A 232 -21.01 1.63 0.75
C ALA A 232 -22.51 1.64 1.07
N ALA A 233 -22.96 2.46 2.02
CA ALA A 233 -24.37 2.63 2.36
C ALA A 233 -25.07 3.74 1.55
N HIS A 234 -24.43 4.27 0.50
CA HIS A 234 -25.06 5.23 -0.41
C HIS A 234 -25.46 4.54 -1.72
N PRO A 235 -26.70 4.77 -2.22
CA PRO A 235 -27.17 4.16 -3.46
C PRO A 235 -26.46 4.71 -4.70
N ASN A 236 -26.90 4.29 -5.88
CA ASN A 236 -26.54 4.98 -7.12
C ASN A 236 -26.87 6.49 -7.02
N PRO A 237 -25.98 7.41 -7.45
CA PRO A 237 -26.22 8.85 -7.42
C PRO A 237 -27.29 9.35 -8.42
N GLU A 238 -27.96 8.44 -9.15
CA GLU A 238 -29.07 8.72 -10.08
C GLU A 238 -28.72 9.68 -11.22
N PHE A 239 -27.45 9.67 -11.63
CA PHE A 239 -27.02 10.43 -12.80
C PHE A 239 -27.67 9.90 -14.09
N SER A 240 -27.87 10.81 -15.06
CA SER A 240 -28.35 10.40 -16.38
C SER A 240 -27.38 9.38 -17.02
N PRO A 241 -27.85 8.44 -17.86
CA PRO A 241 -26.97 7.41 -18.43
C PRO A 241 -25.72 7.96 -19.12
N ALA A 242 -25.85 9.09 -19.82
CA ALA A 242 -24.73 9.76 -20.48
C ALA A 242 -23.70 10.29 -19.46
N TRP A 243 -24.17 10.88 -18.36
CA TRP A 243 -23.29 11.35 -17.29
C TRP A 243 -22.65 10.15 -16.57
N THR A 244 -23.42 9.11 -16.22
CA THR A 244 -22.88 7.91 -15.58
C THR A 244 -21.72 7.33 -16.38
N ASN A 245 -21.86 7.20 -17.70
CA ASN A 245 -20.78 6.73 -18.57
C ASN A 245 -19.58 7.68 -18.57
N PHE A 246 -19.80 8.99 -18.74
CA PHE A 246 -18.71 9.98 -18.76
C PHE A 246 -17.92 9.99 -17.44
N TRP A 247 -18.63 9.94 -16.31
CA TRP A 247 -18.04 9.90 -14.98
C TRP A 247 -17.21 8.64 -14.74
N LEU A 248 -17.77 7.45 -14.97
CA LEU A 248 -17.08 6.18 -14.74
C LEU A 248 -15.88 6.00 -15.68
N ILE A 249 -16.03 6.37 -16.96
CA ILE A 249 -14.93 6.35 -17.93
C ILE A 249 -13.86 7.36 -17.55
N GLY A 250 -14.26 8.58 -17.17
CA GLY A 250 -13.33 9.64 -16.75
C GLY A 250 -12.53 9.25 -15.51
N ALA A 251 -13.18 8.70 -14.48
CA ALA A 251 -12.51 8.20 -13.30
C ALA A 251 -11.57 7.02 -13.63
N SER A 252 -12.00 6.08 -14.48
CA SER A 252 -11.15 4.97 -14.94
C SER A 252 -9.93 5.44 -15.74
N ALA A 253 -10.12 6.39 -16.65
CA ALA A 253 -9.04 6.99 -17.42
C ALA A 253 -8.04 7.69 -16.49
N LEU A 254 -8.53 8.43 -15.48
CA LEU A 254 -7.69 9.09 -14.49
C LEU A 254 -6.90 8.08 -13.63
N PHE A 255 -7.54 6.97 -13.23
CA PHE A 255 -6.89 5.88 -12.51
C PHE A 255 -5.73 5.30 -13.32
N LEU A 256 -6.00 4.91 -14.58
CA LEU A 256 -5.01 4.32 -15.47
C LEU A 256 -3.90 5.31 -15.83
N PHE A 257 -4.22 6.59 -15.97
CA PHE A 257 -3.24 7.65 -16.16
C PHE A 257 -2.29 7.79 -14.95
N GLY A 258 -2.86 7.88 -13.75
CA GLY A 258 -2.08 7.94 -12.51
C GLY A 258 -1.20 6.71 -12.31
N TRP A 259 -1.78 5.51 -12.50
CA TRP A 259 -1.05 4.26 -12.48
C TRP A 259 0.09 4.22 -13.49
N SER A 260 -0.15 4.63 -14.74
CA SER A 260 0.88 4.65 -15.80
C SER A 260 2.06 5.55 -15.44
N ILE A 261 1.80 6.70 -14.82
CA ILE A 261 2.86 7.59 -14.32
C ILE A 261 3.63 6.94 -13.17
N SER A 262 2.94 6.43 -12.15
CA SER A 262 3.58 5.83 -10.97
C SER A 262 4.40 4.60 -11.35
N ARG A 263 3.78 3.63 -12.03
CA ARG A 263 4.43 2.40 -12.50
C ARG A 263 5.53 2.72 -13.49
N GLY A 264 5.28 3.61 -14.45
CA GLY A 264 6.25 4.04 -15.45
C GLY A 264 7.50 4.65 -14.82
N ALA A 265 7.35 5.57 -13.86
CA ALA A 265 8.48 6.20 -13.17
C ALA A 265 9.29 5.16 -12.38
N ASN A 266 8.61 4.26 -11.66
CA ASN A 266 9.29 3.21 -10.92
C ASN A 266 10.02 2.21 -11.84
N LEU A 267 9.41 1.79 -12.95
CA LEU A 267 10.05 0.92 -13.94
C LEU A 267 11.21 1.62 -14.66
N GLN A 268 11.12 2.92 -14.91
CA GLN A 268 12.22 3.69 -15.49
C GLN A 268 13.42 3.71 -14.56
N LYS A 269 13.20 4.00 -13.27
CA LYS A 269 14.26 3.97 -12.24
C LYS A 269 14.86 2.57 -12.12
N TYR A 270 14.03 1.53 -12.09
CA TYR A 270 14.50 0.14 -12.04
C TYR A 270 15.34 -0.24 -13.26
N THR A 271 14.85 0.08 -14.46
CA THR A 271 15.57 -0.18 -15.73
C THR A 271 16.91 0.52 -15.74
N PHE A 272 16.96 1.80 -15.35
CA PHE A 272 18.21 2.56 -15.27
C PHE A 272 19.20 1.96 -14.26
N LYS A 273 18.73 1.59 -13.06
CA LYS A 273 19.62 0.98 -12.05
C LYS A 273 20.20 -0.36 -12.50
N ARG A 274 19.45 -1.13 -13.29
CA ARG A 274 19.87 -2.47 -13.74
C ARG A 274 20.66 -2.44 -15.04
N TRP A 275 20.32 -1.52 -15.95
CA TRP A 275 20.92 -1.36 -17.27
C TRP A 275 21.07 0.14 -17.57
N PRO A 276 22.14 0.79 -17.08
CA PRO A 276 22.27 2.25 -17.12
C PRO A 276 22.29 2.87 -18.50
N ASP A 277 22.67 2.10 -19.53
CA ASP A 277 22.78 2.58 -20.92
C ASP A 277 21.53 2.25 -21.76
N ARG A 278 20.57 1.49 -21.21
CA ARG A 278 19.37 1.06 -21.94
C ARG A 278 18.34 2.20 -22.00
N LYS A 279 17.79 2.44 -23.20
CA LYS A 279 16.65 3.35 -23.38
C LYS A 279 15.41 2.80 -22.68
N PHE A 280 14.74 3.63 -21.87
CA PHE A 280 13.46 3.26 -21.27
C PHE A 280 12.37 3.19 -22.34
N LEU A 281 11.64 2.07 -22.38
CA LEU A 281 10.67 1.72 -23.44
C LEU A 281 11.25 1.80 -24.86
N GLY A 282 12.57 1.71 -25.03
CA GLY A 282 13.24 1.87 -26.33
C GLY A 282 13.32 3.32 -26.84
N LEU A 283 12.65 4.27 -26.18
CA LEU A 283 12.47 5.64 -26.66
C LEU A 283 13.32 6.66 -25.89
N ILE A 284 13.38 6.54 -24.56
CA ILE A 284 13.96 7.59 -23.71
C ILE A 284 15.38 7.21 -23.31
N ALA A 285 16.37 7.92 -23.86
CA ALA A 285 17.76 7.75 -23.46
C ALA A 285 18.01 8.24 -22.02
N PRO A 286 18.73 7.47 -21.19
CA PRO A 286 19.06 7.88 -19.83
C PRO A 286 20.06 9.05 -19.87
N LYS A 287 19.76 10.13 -19.16
CA LYS A 287 20.74 11.16 -18.78
C LYS A 287 20.84 11.12 -17.26
N TYR A 288 22.05 11.20 -16.74
CA TYR A 288 22.28 11.15 -15.30
C TYR A 288 23.37 12.11 -14.86
N ILE A 289 23.34 12.45 -13.58
CA ILE A 289 24.42 13.17 -12.89
C ILE A 289 25.26 12.11 -12.17
N GLN A 290 26.58 12.18 -12.34
CA GLN A 290 27.53 11.30 -11.67
C GLN A 290 27.87 11.87 -10.29
N ALA A 291 27.71 11.04 -9.26
CA ALA A 291 27.96 11.40 -7.85
C ALA A 291 28.85 10.33 -7.21
N GLY A 292 30.17 10.49 -7.35
CA GLY A 292 31.14 9.45 -7.00
C GLY A 292 30.90 8.19 -7.85
N GLU A 293 30.67 7.05 -7.22
CA GLU A 293 30.31 5.79 -7.89
C GLU A 293 28.80 5.69 -8.22
N ARG A 294 27.98 6.60 -7.66
CA ARG A 294 26.53 6.58 -7.80
C ARG A 294 26.07 7.45 -8.97
N ARG A 295 24.88 7.14 -9.49
CA ARG A 295 24.25 7.86 -10.59
C ARG A 295 22.85 8.34 -10.21
N ILE A 296 22.52 9.58 -10.58
CA ILE A 296 21.20 10.20 -10.37
C ILE A 296 20.51 10.38 -11.72
N LEU A 297 19.42 9.65 -11.97
CA LEU A 297 18.67 9.76 -13.21
C LEU A 297 17.95 11.12 -13.30
N CYS A 298 18.14 11.84 -14.41
CA CYS A 298 17.58 13.17 -14.66
C CYS A 298 17.00 13.33 -16.07
N SER A 299 16.47 12.24 -16.65
CA SER A 299 15.72 12.23 -17.91
C SER A 299 14.42 11.42 -17.80
N GLY A 300 13.54 11.57 -18.79
CA GLY A 300 12.20 10.99 -18.78
C GLY A 300 11.38 11.49 -17.60
N LEU A 301 10.65 10.60 -16.93
CA LEU A 301 9.76 10.96 -15.82
C LEU A 301 10.52 11.59 -14.65
N TRP A 302 11.73 11.12 -14.36
CA TRP A 302 12.63 11.67 -13.33
C TRP A 302 13.35 12.96 -13.74
N GLY A 303 13.20 13.38 -15.01
CA GLY A 303 13.63 14.69 -15.48
C GLY A 303 12.51 15.74 -15.43
N VAL A 304 11.25 15.32 -15.29
CA VAL A 304 10.07 16.21 -15.25
C VAL A 304 9.83 16.71 -13.82
N ALA A 305 9.82 15.80 -12.84
CA ALA A 305 9.80 16.12 -11.42
C ALA A 305 10.58 15.06 -10.63
N ARG A 306 11.11 15.44 -9.47
CA ARG A 306 11.91 14.54 -8.62
C ARG A 306 11.09 13.36 -8.09
N HIS A 307 9.78 13.54 -7.92
CA HIS A 307 8.85 12.54 -7.42
C HIS A 307 7.57 12.48 -8.27
N LEU A 308 7.73 12.40 -9.60
CA LEU A 308 6.57 12.27 -10.50
C LEU A 308 5.74 11.01 -10.23
N ASN A 309 6.36 9.96 -9.68
CA ASN A 309 5.64 8.78 -9.21
C ASN A 309 4.62 9.10 -8.11
N TYR A 310 4.91 10.06 -7.21
CA TYR A 310 3.96 10.48 -6.17
C TYR A 310 2.79 11.27 -6.76
N MET A 311 3.00 12.03 -7.84
CA MET A 311 1.91 12.65 -8.60
C MET A 311 1.01 11.58 -9.24
N GLY A 312 1.60 10.52 -9.78
CA GLY A 312 0.85 9.37 -10.30
C GLY A 312 -0.05 8.71 -9.25
N GLU A 313 0.49 8.43 -8.07
CA GLU A 313 -0.32 7.91 -6.94
C GLU A 313 -1.39 8.92 -6.48
N GLY A 314 -1.11 10.23 -6.56
CA GLY A 314 -2.09 11.28 -6.30
C GLY A 314 -3.28 11.25 -7.27
N PHE A 315 -3.04 11.07 -8.57
CA PHE A 315 -4.11 10.91 -9.56
C PHE A 315 -4.92 9.62 -9.36
N LEU A 316 -4.24 8.53 -8.99
CA LEU A 316 -4.90 7.29 -8.62
C LEU A 316 -5.84 7.51 -7.44
N ALA A 317 -5.35 8.14 -6.36
CA ALA A 317 -6.15 8.41 -5.18
C ALA A 317 -7.29 9.42 -5.45
N LEU A 318 -7.08 10.38 -6.35
CA LEU A 318 -8.12 11.30 -6.82
C LEU A 318 -9.22 10.55 -7.58
N SER A 319 -8.85 9.63 -8.46
CA SER A 319 -9.82 8.76 -9.15
C SER A 319 -10.65 7.97 -8.15
N ILE A 320 -10.02 7.37 -7.13
CA ILE A 320 -10.71 6.65 -6.05
C ILE A 320 -11.69 7.55 -5.28
N ALA A 321 -11.40 8.83 -5.09
CA ALA A 321 -12.35 9.74 -4.45
C ALA A 321 -13.53 10.08 -5.38
N LEU A 322 -13.26 10.31 -6.66
CA LEU A 322 -14.28 10.66 -7.64
C LEU A 322 -15.19 9.48 -7.98
N ILE A 323 -14.72 8.24 -7.87
CA ILE A 323 -15.41 7.04 -8.37
C ILE A 323 -16.71 6.72 -7.64
N PHE A 324 -17.08 7.42 -6.56
CA PHE A 324 -18.37 7.22 -5.89
C PHE A 324 -19.48 8.15 -6.40
N GLY A 325 -19.13 9.27 -7.05
CA GLY A 325 -20.11 10.21 -7.62
C GLY A 325 -20.73 11.17 -6.58
N TYR A 326 -20.45 10.94 -5.31
CA TYR A 326 -20.83 11.81 -4.19
C TYR A 326 -19.70 12.82 -3.89
N PHE A 327 -19.49 13.77 -4.81
CA PHE A 327 -18.32 14.65 -4.79
C PHE A 327 -18.18 15.54 -3.54
N THR A 328 -19.26 15.78 -2.81
CA THR A 328 -19.26 16.58 -1.56
C THR A 328 -19.12 15.74 -0.30
N ASN A 329 -19.20 14.41 -0.39
CA ASN A 329 -19.10 13.54 0.78
C ASN A 329 -17.63 13.41 1.20
N PHE A 330 -17.32 13.84 2.43
CA PHE A 330 -15.96 13.83 2.97
C PHE A 330 -15.31 12.44 2.96
N TRP A 331 -16.07 11.37 3.19
CA TRP A 331 -15.55 10.01 3.23
C TRP A 331 -14.86 9.62 1.93
N ALA A 332 -15.45 9.97 0.79
CA ALA A 332 -14.89 9.71 -0.54
C ALA A 332 -13.45 10.25 -0.66
N TRP A 333 -13.14 11.38 -0.01
CA TRP A 333 -11.85 12.07 -0.10
C TRP A 333 -10.79 11.59 0.90
N THR A 334 -11.16 10.75 1.89
CA THR A 334 -10.25 10.36 2.98
C THR A 334 -8.96 9.69 2.48
N TYR A 335 -9.05 8.77 1.52
CA TYR A 335 -7.87 8.14 0.92
C TYR A 335 -6.99 9.12 0.14
N PHE A 336 -7.61 10.03 -0.64
CA PHE A 336 -6.87 11.06 -1.37
C PHE A 336 -6.11 12.01 -0.43
N ILE A 337 -6.78 12.50 0.61
CA ILE A 337 -6.17 13.38 1.62
C ILE A 337 -5.00 12.67 2.30
N PHE A 338 -5.18 11.40 2.67
CA PHE A 338 -4.11 10.60 3.27
C PHE A 338 -2.90 10.48 2.34
N ILE A 339 -3.11 10.08 1.08
CA ILE A 339 -2.05 9.85 0.10
C ILE A 339 -1.28 11.15 -0.20
N VAL A 340 -1.98 12.26 -0.43
CA VAL A 340 -1.34 13.56 -0.67
C VAL A 340 -0.53 13.98 0.55
N SER A 341 -1.10 13.89 1.76
CA SER A 341 -0.40 14.25 3.00
C SER A 341 0.84 13.40 3.24
N LEU A 342 0.74 12.08 3.04
CA LEU A 342 1.84 11.14 3.15
C LEU A 342 2.98 11.52 2.21
N PHE A 343 2.70 11.74 0.93
CA PHE A 343 3.75 12.03 -0.04
C PHE A 343 4.33 13.43 0.09
N MET A 344 3.55 14.42 0.54
CA MET A 344 4.07 15.74 0.87
C MET A 344 5.11 15.68 1.99
N TYR A 345 4.88 14.87 3.04
CA TYR A 345 5.89 14.67 4.09
C TYR A 345 7.06 13.81 3.59
N ARG A 346 6.76 12.68 2.95
CA ARG A 346 7.76 11.69 2.52
C ARG A 346 8.79 12.27 1.55
N GLN A 347 8.39 13.16 0.64
CA GLN A 347 9.37 13.76 -0.27
C GLN A 347 10.40 14.64 0.44
N TRP A 348 10.08 15.27 1.58
CA TRP A 348 11.06 16.06 2.34
C TRP A 348 12.14 15.16 2.93
N ASP A 349 11.73 14.03 3.51
CA ASP A 349 12.65 13.03 4.03
C ASP A 349 13.48 12.42 2.89
N ASP A 350 12.86 12.08 1.76
CA ASP A 350 13.58 11.55 0.60
C ASP A 350 14.63 12.55 0.07
N ASP A 351 14.32 13.86 0.01
CA ASP A 351 15.26 14.90 -0.43
C ASP A 351 16.46 14.99 0.51
N ARG A 352 16.24 14.90 1.84
CA ARG A 352 17.31 14.88 2.84
C ARG A 352 18.20 13.65 2.68
N HIS A 353 17.62 12.46 2.63
CA HIS A 353 18.38 11.22 2.46
C HIS A 353 19.13 11.18 1.12
N CYS A 354 18.56 11.74 0.05
CA CYS A 354 19.24 11.84 -1.23
C CYS A 354 20.43 12.81 -1.19
N ALA A 355 20.31 13.94 -0.51
CA ALA A 355 21.43 14.86 -0.31
C ALA A 355 22.59 14.20 0.45
N GLU A 356 22.29 13.44 1.51
CA GLU A 356 23.30 12.66 2.25
C GLU A 356 23.90 11.54 1.39
N LYS A 357 23.06 10.85 0.61
CA LYS A 357 23.45 9.71 -0.23
C LYS A 357 24.32 10.10 -1.42
N TYR A 358 24.00 11.20 -2.09
CA TYR A 358 24.67 11.62 -3.34
C TYR A 358 25.67 12.76 -3.13
N GLY A 359 25.73 13.34 -1.93
CA GLY A 359 26.49 14.53 -1.62
C GLY A 359 25.69 15.79 -1.94
N ALA A 360 25.81 16.79 -1.06
CA ALA A 360 25.00 18.01 -1.11
C ALA A 360 25.14 18.77 -2.45
N GLU A 361 26.35 18.83 -3.00
CA GLU A 361 26.64 19.53 -4.26
C GLU A 361 25.96 18.84 -5.45
N LYS A 362 26.14 17.52 -5.62
CA LYS A 362 25.54 16.76 -6.72
C LYS A 362 24.02 16.66 -6.62
N TRP A 363 23.50 16.62 -5.39
CA TRP A 363 22.06 16.72 -5.20
C TRP A 363 21.53 18.11 -5.52
N ALA A 364 22.25 19.19 -5.17
CA ALA A 364 21.89 20.54 -5.57
C ALA A 364 21.88 20.72 -7.09
N GLU A 365 22.88 20.19 -7.81
CA GLU A 365 22.92 20.14 -9.27
C GLU A 365 21.67 19.45 -9.85
N TYR A 366 21.26 18.32 -9.26
CA TYR A 366 20.04 17.62 -9.66
C TYR A 366 18.78 18.47 -9.42
N ARG A 367 18.68 19.14 -8.26
CA ARG A 367 17.53 20.01 -7.93
C ARG A 367 17.44 21.24 -8.82
N GLU A 368 18.56 21.78 -9.28
CA GLU A 368 18.57 22.89 -10.23
C GLU A 368 18.05 22.44 -11.60
N ARG A 369 18.43 21.24 -12.03
CA ARG A 369 17.99 20.64 -13.29
C ARG A 369 16.53 20.18 -13.25
N VAL A 370 16.09 19.60 -12.13
CA VAL A 370 14.75 19.07 -11.91
C VAL A 370 14.10 19.83 -10.75
N LYS A 371 13.61 21.03 -11.08
CA LYS A 371 13.16 22.04 -10.10
C LYS A 371 11.97 21.55 -9.27
N TYR A 372 11.01 20.93 -9.94
CA TYR A 372 9.74 20.50 -9.34
C TYR A 372 9.93 19.26 -8.46
N ARG A 373 9.29 19.26 -7.31
CA ARG A 373 9.30 18.16 -6.35
C ARG A 373 8.32 17.08 -6.79
N ILE A 374 7.05 17.43 -6.97
CA ILE A 374 5.98 16.48 -7.28
C ILE A 374 5.22 16.94 -8.53
N VAL A 375 4.72 18.18 -8.54
CA VAL A 375 3.78 18.67 -9.57
C VAL A 375 4.49 19.69 -10.47
N PRO A 376 4.79 19.31 -11.72
CA PRO A 376 5.45 20.21 -12.66
C PRO A 376 4.69 21.52 -12.84
N GLY A 377 5.40 22.64 -12.77
CA GLY A 377 4.84 23.98 -12.91
C GLY A 377 4.23 24.54 -11.61
N ILE A 378 4.09 23.75 -10.55
CA ILE A 378 3.41 24.16 -9.31
C ILE A 378 4.32 23.96 -8.08
N TYR A 379 4.82 22.74 -7.84
CA TYR A 379 5.57 22.35 -6.64
C TYR A 379 6.64 21.32 -6.95
#